data_AF-A0A3B9KKH6-F1
#
_entry.id   AF-A0A3B9KKH6-F1
#
_cell.length_a   1.000
_cell.length_b   1.000
_cell.length_c   1.000
_cell.angle_alpha   90.00
_cell.angle_beta   90.00
_cell.angle_gamma   90.00
#
_symmetry.space_group_name_H-M   'P 1'
#
loop_
_entity.id
_entity.type
_entity.pdbx_description
1 polymer ?
#
loop_
_entity_poly.entity_id
_entity_poly.type
_entity_poly.pdbx_seq_one_letter_code
_entity_poly.pdbx_strand_id
1 'polypeptide(L)'
;LENDIIDPMPMIRAIVADLKAGVNRGRIAARFHNSLVRMSVEACRQIRNESGLRTVAISGGVWQNMRLMNLILPALEAEGFTPIIHTQLPPNDGCVSLGQAAVALSRLQG
;
A
#
# COMPACT_ATOMS: atom_id res chain seq x y z
N LEU A 1 7.80 0.80 -11.95
CA LEU A 1 6.59 0.24 -12.58
C LEU A 1 6.92 0.06 -14.05
N GLU A 2 6.59 -1.09 -14.61
CA GLU A 2 6.76 -1.34 -16.05
C GLU A 2 5.38 -1.67 -16.61
N ASN A 3 4.86 -0.82 -17.50
CA ASN A 3 3.49 -0.94 -18.03
C ASN A 3 2.42 -1.12 -16.93
N ASP A 4 2.46 -0.27 -15.90
CA ASP A 4 1.57 -0.32 -14.72
C ASP A 4 1.66 -1.57 -13.85
N ILE A 5 2.67 -2.42 -14.09
CA ILE A 5 2.89 -3.65 -13.35
C ILE A 5 4.05 -3.49 -12.35
N ILE A 6 3.84 -4.01 -11.14
CA ILE A 6 4.89 -4.23 -10.14
C ILE A 6 5.34 -5.68 -10.26
N ASP A 7 6.58 -5.92 -10.70
CA ASP A 7 7.20 -7.25 -10.62
C ASP A 7 7.81 -7.46 -9.22
N PRO A 8 7.29 -8.39 -8.40
CA PRO A 8 7.85 -8.68 -7.08
C PRO A 8 9.10 -9.56 -7.15
N MET A 9 9.38 -10.21 -8.27
CA MET A 9 10.43 -11.23 -8.38
C MET A 9 11.84 -10.74 -8.02
N PRO A 10 12.27 -9.50 -8.36
CA PRO A 10 13.54 -8.96 -7.90
C PRO A 10 13.64 -8.90 -6.37
N MET A 11 12.56 -8.48 -5.69
CA MET A 11 12.50 -8.45 -4.23
C MET A 11 12.57 -9.87 -3.65
N ILE A 12 11.84 -10.82 -4.22
CA ILE A 12 11.85 -12.23 -3.77
C ILE A 12 13.25 -12.83 -3.95
N ARG A 13 13.91 -12.62 -5.09
CA ARG A 13 15.29 -13.08 -5.33
C ARG A 13 16.27 -12.50 -4.32
N ALA A 14 16.15 -11.21 -3.99
CA ALA A 14 16.97 -10.57 -2.98
C ALA A 14 16.76 -11.17 -1.58
N ILE A 15 15.51 -11.48 -1.19
CA ILE A 15 15.19 -12.15 0.06
C ILE A 15 15.85 -13.54 0.12
N VAL A 16 15.76 -14.32 -0.95
CA VAL A 16 16.38 -15.66 -1.02
C VAL A 16 17.91 -15.57 -0.94
N ALA A 17 18.52 -14.60 -1.60
CA ALA A 17 19.96 -14.37 -1.52
C ALA A 17 20.40 -14.01 -0.09
N ASP A 18 19.68 -13.09 0.58
CA ASP A 18 19.94 -12.70 1.97
C ASP A 18 19.81 -13.90 2.93
N LEU A 19 18.81 -14.76 2.72
CA LEU A 19 18.62 -15.99 3.50
C LEU A 19 19.80 -16.95 3.34
N LYS A 20 20.27 -17.16 2.10
CA LYS A 20 21.45 -18.00 1.80
C LYS A 20 22.74 -17.44 2.38
N ALA A 21 22.84 -16.11 2.48
CA ALA A 21 23.98 -15.41 3.06
C ALA A 21 23.93 -15.31 4.60
N GLY A 22 22.92 -15.90 5.25
CA GLY A 22 22.80 -15.87 6.72
C GLY A 22 22.47 -14.50 7.30
N VAL A 23 21.88 -13.59 6.50
CA VAL A 23 21.48 -12.26 6.97
C VAL A 23 20.42 -12.40 8.06
N ASN A 24 20.51 -11.55 9.09
CA ASN A 24 19.54 -11.53 10.19
C ASN A 24 18.09 -11.39 9.66
N ARG A 25 17.21 -12.27 10.11
CA ARG A 25 15.80 -12.33 9.67
C ARG A 25 15.04 -11.01 9.89
N GLY A 26 15.30 -10.31 10.98
CA GLY A 26 14.71 -8.99 11.27
C GLY A 26 15.11 -7.95 10.24
N ARG A 27 16.36 -8.00 9.75
CA ARG A 27 16.83 -7.13 8.67
C ARG A 27 16.15 -7.45 7.33
N ILE A 28 16.00 -8.74 7.01
CA ILE A 28 15.28 -9.20 5.81
C ILE A 28 13.82 -8.73 5.85
N ALA A 29 13.14 -8.96 6.99
CA ALA A 29 11.77 -8.51 7.19
C ALA A 29 11.62 -6.99 7.05
N ALA A 30 12.53 -6.21 7.64
CA ALA A 30 12.52 -4.75 7.50
C ALA A 30 12.70 -4.31 6.04
N ARG A 31 13.62 -4.92 5.28
CA ARG A 31 13.80 -4.64 3.86
C ARG A 31 12.54 -4.95 3.06
N PHE A 32 11.88 -6.07 3.33
CA PHE A 32 10.62 -6.42 2.68
C PHE A 32 9.52 -5.37 2.91
N HIS A 33 9.26 -4.99 4.17
CA HIS A 33 8.24 -3.98 4.48
C HIS A 33 8.56 -2.62 3.84
N ASN A 34 9.83 -2.20 3.88
CA ASN A 34 10.27 -0.96 3.23
C ASN A 34 10.11 -1.01 1.70
N SER A 35 10.36 -2.17 1.08
CA SER A 35 10.16 -2.35 -0.37
C SER A 35 8.68 -2.23 -0.75
N LEU A 36 7.76 -2.85 0.02
CA LEU A 36 6.32 -2.70 -0.20
C LEU A 36 5.90 -1.24 -0.18
N VAL A 37 6.31 -0.50 0.86
CA VAL A 37 5.99 0.92 1.02
C VAL A 37 6.51 1.74 -0.16
N ARG A 38 7.78 1.53 -0.57
CA ARG A 38 8.37 2.23 -1.72
C ARG A 38 7.62 1.95 -3.01
N MET A 39 7.25 0.70 -3.26
CA MET A 39 6.50 0.34 -4.47
C MET A 39 5.10 0.96 -4.46
N SER A 40 4.40 0.99 -3.32
CA SER A 40 3.10 1.64 -3.20
C SER A 40 3.17 3.16 -3.42
N VAL A 41 4.19 3.84 -2.86
CA VAL A 41 4.40 5.28 -3.07
C VAL A 41 4.70 5.58 -4.54
N GLU A 42 5.55 4.77 -5.18
CA GLU A 42 5.86 4.94 -6.61
C GLU A 42 4.60 4.81 -7.48
N ALA A 43 3.72 3.84 -7.18
CA ALA A 43 2.43 3.72 -7.87
C ALA A 43 1.55 4.96 -7.68
N CYS A 44 1.47 5.49 -6.46
CA CYS A 44 0.73 6.72 -6.20
C CYS A 44 1.31 7.90 -6.99
N ARG A 45 2.65 8.02 -7.06
CA ARG A 45 3.34 9.08 -7.82
C ARG A 45 3.02 9.00 -9.31
N GLN A 46 3.06 7.81 -9.89
CA GLN A 46 2.71 7.61 -11.30
C GLN A 46 1.26 8.01 -11.57
N ILE A 47 0.31 7.49 -10.78
CA ILE A 47 -1.12 7.82 -10.91
C ILE A 47 -1.37 9.32 -10.77
N ARG A 48 -0.68 9.99 -9.84
CA ARG A 48 -0.76 11.45 -9.69
C ARG A 48 -0.27 12.19 -10.92
N ASN A 49 0.81 11.74 -11.54
CA ASN A 49 1.34 12.40 -12.74
C ASN A 49 0.35 12.33 -13.91
N GLU A 50 -0.45 11.26 -13.97
CA GLU A 50 -1.45 11.05 -15.01
C GLU A 50 -2.81 11.73 -14.70
N SER A 51 -3.22 11.75 -13.43
CA SER A 51 -4.58 12.16 -13.01
C SER A 51 -4.65 13.48 -12.22
N GLY A 52 -3.53 13.95 -11.66
CA GLY A 52 -3.48 15.08 -10.73
C GLY A 52 -3.97 14.78 -9.30
N LEU A 53 -4.41 13.55 -9.01
CA LEU A 53 -4.95 13.16 -7.71
C LEU A 53 -3.88 13.19 -6.60
N ARG A 54 -4.26 13.71 -5.43
CA ARG A 54 -3.40 13.78 -4.23
C ARG A 54 -3.95 13.06 -3.02
N THR A 55 -5.22 12.66 -3.03
CA THR A 55 -5.82 11.90 -1.94
C THR A 55 -5.61 10.40 -2.16
N VAL A 56 -5.08 9.70 -1.16
CA VAL A 56 -4.81 8.25 -1.23
C VAL A 56 -5.59 7.54 -0.14
N ALA A 57 -6.54 6.69 -0.52
CA ALA A 57 -7.26 5.84 0.44
C ALA A 57 -6.50 4.54 0.70
N ILE A 58 -6.16 4.28 1.96
CA ILE A 58 -5.49 3.04 2.40
C ILE A 58 -6.52 2.11 3.04
N SER A 59 -6.77 0.98 2.38
CA SER A 59 -7.77 -0.02 2.74
C SER A 59 -7.30 -1.41 2.30
N GLY A 60 -7.89 -2.48 2.82
CA GLY A 60 -7.51 -3.87 2.58
C GLY A 60 -6.80 -4.50 3.79
N GLY A 61 -7.00 -5.81 4.00
CA GLY A 61 -6.54 -6.52 5.19
C GLY A 61 -5.03 -6.48 5.43
N VAL A 62 -4.21 -6.33 4.38
CA VAL A 62 -2.74 -6.17 4.48
C VAL A 62 -2.35 -4.96 5.34
N TRP A 63 -3.14 -3.88 5.28
CA TRP A 63 -2.88 -2.64 6.00
C TRP A 63 -3.30 -2.68 7.47
N GLN A 64 -3.75 -3.82 8.00
CA GLN A 64 -3.78 -4.03 9.46
C GLN A 64 -2.38 -4.19 10.06
N ASN A 65 -1.38 -4.47 9.23
CA ASN A 65 -0.01 -4.52 9.69
C ASN A 65 0.45 -3.11 10.10
N MET A 66 0.49 -2.86 11.41
CA MET A 66 0.90 -1.56 11.97
C MET A 66 2.31 -1.15 11.55
N ARG A 67 3.20 -2.10 11.24
CA ARG A 67 4.53 -1.78 10.69
C ARG A 67 4.41 -1.16 9.31
N LEU A 68 3.51 -1.66 8.45
CA LEU A 68 3.24 -1.03 7.14
C LEU A 68 2.56 0.32 7.32
N MET A 69 1.56 0.44 8.19
CA MET A 69 0.87 1.71 8.44
C MET A 69 1.82 2.82 8.92
N ASN A 70 2.67 2.49 9.89
CA ASN A 70 3.66 3.44 10.43
C ASN A 70 4.74 3.83 9.41
N LEU A 71 4.91 3.07 8.33
CA LEU A 71 5.86 3.40 7.26
C LEU A 71 5.19 4.13 6.09
N ILE A 72 3.98 3.72 5.69
CA ILE A 72 3.33 4.24 4.48
C ILE A 72 2.75 5.64 4.66
N LEU A 73 2.15 5.93 5.82
CA LEU A 73 1.53 7.24 6.09
C LEU A 73 2.55 8.39 5.98
N PRO A 74 3.67 8.37 6.75
CA PRO A 74 4.68 9.43 6.62
C PRO A 74 5.35 9.45 5.23
N ALA A 75 5.49 8.29 4.57
CA ALA A 75 6.07 8.24 3.23
C ALA A 75 5.17 8.90 2.18
N LEU A 76 3.86 8.75 2.28
CA LEU A 76 2.88 9.43 1.41
C LEU A 76 2.82 10.93 1.71
N GLU A 77 2.78 11.31 2.99
CA GLU A 77 2.77 12.72 3.41
C GLU A 77 4.03 13.46 2.95
N ALA A 78 5.21 12.84 3.06
CA ALA A 78 6.47 13.40 2.58
C ALA A 78 6.48 13.64 1.06
N GLU A 79 5.67 12.91 0.30
CA GLU A 79 5.49 13.07 -1.14
C GLU A 79 4.33 14.02 -1.49
N GLY A 80 3.72 14.68 -0.49
CA GLY A 80 2.64 15.65 -0.69
C GLY A 80 1.26 15.04 -0.95
N PHE A 81 1.05 13.77 -0.60
CA PHE A 81 -0.27 13.14 -0.62
C PHE A 81 -1.05 13.42 0.68
N THR A 82 -2.37 13.29 0.60
CA THR A 82 -3.29 13.29 1.74
C THR A 82 -3.81 11.85 1.94
N PRO A 83 -3.18 11.04 2.82
CA PRO A 83 -3.66 9.70 3.09
C PRO A 83 -4.95 9.73 3.92
N ILE A 84 -5.91 8.90 3.56
CA ILE A 84 -7.10 8.63 4.38
C ILE A 84 -7.15 7.15 4.74
N ILE A 85 -7.53 6.87 5.98
CA ILE A 85 -7.53 5.51 6.57
C ILE A 85 -8.88 5.21 7.21
N HIS A 86 -9.13 3.93 7.47
CA HIS A 86 -10.25 3.53 8.30
C HIS A 86 -10.02 3.89 9.77
N THR A 87 -11.04 4.43 10.44
CA THR A 87 -10.98 4.80 11.88
C THR A 87 -12.08 4.14 12.71
N GLN A 88 -13.26 3.91 12.11
CA GLN A 88 -14.42 3.32 12.81
C GLN A 88 -14.61 1.83 12.49
N LEU A 89 -14.04 1.36 11.39
CA LEU A 89 -14.19 0.01 10.88
C LEU A 89 -12.81 -0.58 10.56
N PRO A 90 -12.65 -1.92 10.57
CA PRO A 90 -11.39 -2.52 10.15
C PRO A 90 -11.25 -2.41 8.63
N PRO A 91 -10.03 -2.23 8.07
CA PRO A 91 -9.81 -2.18 6.62
C PRO A 91 -9.98 -3.54 5.91
N ASN A 92 -10.52 -4.57 6.57
CA ASN A 92 -10.65 -5.93 6.04
C ASN A 92 -12.04 -6.23 5.50
N ASP A 93 -12.23 -7.48 5.10
CA ASP A 93 -13.45 -7.99 4.49
C ASP A 93 -14.69 -7.85 5.39
N GLY A 94 -14.52 -7.67 6.70
CA GLY A 94 -15.59 -7.36 7.64
C GLY A 94 -16.31 -6.02 7.36
N CYS A 95 -15.69 -5.11 6.60
CA CYS A 95 -16.32 -3.83 6.22
C CYS A 95 -16.63 -3.70 4.71
N VAL A 96 -16.40 -4.75 3.90
CA VAL A 96 -16.53 -4.64 2.43
C VAL A 96 -17.96 -4.34 2.00
N SER A 97 -18.97 -4.87 2.71
CA SER A 97 -20.39 -4.61 2.42
C SER A 97 -20.76 -3.12 2.52
N LEU A 98 -20.12 -2.37 3.42
CA LEU A 98 -20.33 -0.92 3.51
C LEU A 98 -19.87 -0.21 2.25
N GLY A 99 -18.68 -0.55 1.75
CA GLY A 99 -18.15 0.00 0.50
C GLY A 99 -19.05 -0.32 -0.69
N GLN A 100 -19.56 -1.55 -0.76
CA GLN A 100 -20.51 -1.98 -1.79
C GLN A 100 -21.81 -1.14 -1.74
N ALA A 101 -22.38 -0.95 -0.55
CA ALA A 101 -23.60 -0.15 -0.37
C ALA A 101 -23.39 1.32 -0.76
N ALA A 102 -22.26 1.93 -0.35
CA ALA A 102 -21.93 3.32 -0.69
C ALA A 102 -21.76 3.52 -2.21
N VAL A 103 -21.07 2.61 -2.89
CA VAL A 103 -20.93 2.64 -4.36
C VAL A 103 -22.28 2.47 -5.05
N ALA A 104 -23.12 1.55 -4.59
CA ALA A 104 -24.46 1.36 -5.14
C ALA A 104 -25.32 2.63 -4.99
N LEU A 105 -25.31 3.25 -3.80
CA LEU A 105 -26.04 4.49 -3.55
C LEU A 105 -25.55 5.63 -4.46
N SER A 106 -24.24 5.81 -4.60
CA SER A 106 -23.67 6.83 -5.48
C SER A 106 -24.04 6.64 -6.95
N ARG A 107 -24.26 5.40 -7.41
CA ARG A 107 -24.69 5.09 -8.78
C ARG A 107 -26.19 5.29 -9.01
N LEU A 108 -27.00 5.23 -7.97
CA LEU A 108 -28.45 5.47 -8.04
C LEU A 108 -28.80 6.96 -7.98
N GLN A 109 -27.91 7.78 -7.40
CA GLN A 109 -28.10 9.22 -7.22
C GLN A 109 -27.50 10.07 -8.36
N GLY A 110 -26.71 9.47 -9.24
CA GLY A 110 -26.18 10.10 -10.47
C GLY A 110 -26.99 9.70 -11.69
#